data_AF-L1P9R3-F1
#
_entry.id   AF-L1P9R3-F1
#
_cell.length_a   1.000
_cell.length_b   1.000
_cell.length_c   1.000
_cell.angle_alpha   90.00
_cell.angle_beta   90.00
_cell.angle_gamma   90.00
#
_symmetry.space_group_name_H-M   'P 1'
#
loop_
_entity.id
_entity.type
_entity.pdbx_description
1 polymer ?
#
loop_
_entity_poly.entity_id
_entity_poly.type
_entity_poly.pdbx_seq_one_letter_code
_entity_poly.pdbx_strand_id
1 'polypeptide(L)'
;MIFNATNEFDIQRAKERLAFLIEKKKTFEITEKKHKRTYSQNNYIHLLFAWFALEYGETPEYVKQEIFKKIVNPQIFRTEYANRKTGEIREAWRSTANLDTKEMTTAIDNFRDYASKEAGIYLPTPDDLAYLNEIEKQVNNLQGKYY
;
A
#
# COMPACT_ATOMS: atom_id res chain seq x y z
N MET A 1 -15.63 3.78 -0.67
CA MET A 1 -15.17 5.19 -0.62
C MET A 1 -15.11 5.62 0.83
N ILE A 2 -14.05 6.35 1.19
CA ILE A 2 -13.88 6.91 2.53
C ILE A 2 -14.09 8.43 2.42
N PHE A 3 -14.88 9.00 3.34
CA PHE A 3 -15.20 10.43 3.39
C PHE A 3 -14.72 11.01 4.72
N ASN A 4 -14.18 12.23 4.68
CA ASN A 4 -13.77 12.97 5.86
C ASN A 4 -14.79 14.07 6.18
N ALA A 5 -15.45 13.96 7.34
CA ALA A 5 -16.44 14.93 7.81
C ALA A 5 -15.86 16.28 8.26
N THR A 6 -14.54 16.47 8.26
CA THR A 6 -13.92 17.79 8.45
C THR A 6 -13.75 18.56 7.14
N ASN A 7 -13.95 17.92 5.99
CA ASN A 7 -13.84 18.54 4.67
C ASN A 7 -15.25 18.71 4.06
N GLU A 8 -15.65 19.95 3.80
CA GLU A 8 -16.99 20.26 3.27
C GLU A 8 -17.29 19.59 1.93
N PHE A 9 -16.29 19.45 1.05
CA PHE A 9 -16.47 18.75 -0.24
C PHE A 9 -16.75 17.26 -0.06
N ASP A 10 -16.12 16.64 0.93
CA ASP A 10 -16.38 15.24 1.26
C ASP A 10 -17.75 15.05 1.87
N ILE A 11 -18.20 15.96 2.74
CA ILE A 11 -19.55 15.93 3.31
C ILE A 11 -20.58 15.97 2.19
N GLN A 12 -20.41 16.87 1.22
CA GLN A 12 -21.33 17.00 0.10
C GLN A 12 -21.34 15.74 -0.78
N ARG A 13 -20.16 15.22 -1.14
CA ARG A 13 -20.04 13.95 -1.90
C ARG A 13 -20.66 12.77 -1.16
N ALA A 14 -20.50 12.69 0.16
CA ALA A 14 -21.08 11.64 0.98
C ALA A 14 -22.62 11.71 0.94
N LYS A 15 -23.20 12.90 1.08
CA LYS A 15 -24.65 13.12 0.98
C LYS A 15 -25.20 12.72 -0.38
N GLU A 16 -24.56 13.16 -1.46
CA GLU A 16 -24.97 12.82 -2.83
C GLU A 16 -24.89 11.31 -3.09
N ARG A 17 -23.80 10.67 -2.65
CA ARG A 17 -23.63 9.22 -2.81
C ARG A 17 -24.67 8.44 -2.01
N LEU A 18 -24.95 8.86 -0.78
CA LEU A 18 -25.97 8.23 0.06
C LEU A 18 -27.37 8.38 -0.56
N ALA A 19 -27.72 9.58 -1.02
CA ALA A 19 -28.99 9.82 -1.71
C ALA A 19 -29.14 8.92 -2.95
N PHE A 20 -28.10 8.81 -3.77
CA PHE A 20 -28.08 7.92 -4.93
C PHE A 20 -28.31 6.45 -4.56
N LEU A 21 -27.64 5.96 -3.50
CA LEU A 21 -27.79 4.56 -3.06
C LEU A 21 -29.21 4.26 -2.56
N ILE A 22 -29.82 5.21 -1.85
CA ILE A 22 -31.21 5.12 -1.38
C ILE A 22 -32.18 5.11 -2.56
N GLU A 23 -32.03 6.04 -3.51
CA GLU A 23 -32.88 6.13 -4.70
C GLU A 23 -32.84 4.84 -5.52
N LYS A 24 -31.64 4.26 -5.69
CA LYS A 24 -31.44 3.00 -6.41
C LYS A 24 -31.73 1.74 -5.58
N LYS A 25 -32.24 1.89 -4.35
CA LYS A 25 -32.58 0.79 -3.42
C LYS A 25 -31.44 -0.22 -3.27
N LYS A 26 -30.20 0.27 -3.17
CA LYS A 26 -29.01 -0.58 -3.00
C LYS A 26 -28.79 -0.89 -1.53
N THR A 27 -28.23 -2.06 -1.24
CA THR A 27 -27.73 -2.39 0.10
C THR A 27 -26.41 -1.68 0.35
N PHE A 28 -26.26 -1.04 1.51
CA PHE A 28 -25.03 -0.35 1.88
C PHE A 28 -24.75 -0.51 3.39
N GLU A 29 -23.48 -0.43 3.74
CA GLU A 29 -23.00 -0.41 5.12
C GLU A 29 -22.44 0.97 5.44
N ILE A 30 -22.74 1.48 6.64
CA ILE A 30 -22.12 2.70 7.18
C ILE A 30 -21.31 2.27 8.40
N THR A 31 -20.00 2.45 8.33
CA THR A 31 -19.07 2.11 9.42
C THR A 31 -18.28 3.35 9.81
N GLU A 32 -18.26 3.66 11.11
CA GLU A 32 -17.38 4.70 11.63
C GLU A 32 -15.92 4.23 11.56
N LYS A 33 -15.06 5.01 10.90
CA LYS A 33 -13.62 4.77 10.89
C LYS A 33 -12.98 5.63 11.98
N LYS A 34 -12.56 4.97 13.06
CA LYS A 34 -11.77 5.63 14.11
C LYS A 34 -10.41 6.06 13.57
N HIS A 35 -9.94 7.23 14.00
CA HIS A 35 -8.61 7.69 13.67
C HIS A 35 -7.56 6.71 14.21
N LYS A 36 -6.71 6.19 13.31
CA LYS A 36 -5.63 5.28 13.70
C LYS A 36 -4.54 6.12 14.35
N ARG A 37 -4.23 5.84 15.62
CA ARG A 37 -3.11 6.48 16.32
C ARG A 37 -1.75 6.07 15.77
N THR A 38 -1.67 4.86 15.20
CA THR A 38 -0.46 4.30 14.57
C THR A 38 -0.85 3.30 13.49
N TYR A 39 0.01 3.13 12.49
CA TYR A 39 -0.06 2.03 11.54
C TYR A 39 0.77 0.86 12.05
N SER A 40 0.29 -0.37 11.88
CA SER A 40 1.16 -1.54 11.97
C SER A 40 2.15 -1.49 10.81
N GLN A 41 3.38 -1.98 11.02
CA GLN A 41 4.41 -2.01 9.96
C GLN A 41 3.90 -2.68 8.67
N ASN A 42 3.11 -3.75 8.80
CA ASN A 42 2.50 -4.44 7.66
C ASN A 42 1.46 -3.57 6.92
N ASN A 43 0.57 -2.86 7.65
CA ASN A 43 -0.39 -1.99 6.99
C ASN A 43 0.29 -0.82 6.29
N TYR A 44 1.32 -0.26 6.93
CA TYR A 44 2.11 0.84 6.39
C TYR A 44 2.81 0.43 5.09
N ILE A 45 3.53 -0.70 5.06
CA ILE A 45 4.22 -1.12 3.84
C ILE A 45 3.26 -1.44 2.68
N HIS A 46 2.11 -2.06 2.97
CA HIS A 46 1.09 -2.32 1.95
C HIS A 46 0.50 -1.04 1.37
N LEU A 47 0.31 -0.01 2.21
CA LEU A 47 -0.14 1.30 1.77
C LEU A 47 0.91 1.99 0.89
N LEU A 48 2.20 1.90 1.25
CA LEU A 48 3.30 2.43 0.42
C LEU A 48 3.37 1.74 -0.94
N PHE A 49 3.20 0.42 -1.00
CA PHE A 49 3.14 -0.30 -2.28
C PHE A 49 1.98 0.19 -3.14
N ALA A 50 0.80 0.37 -2.54
CA ALA A 50 -0.36 0.82 -3.28
C ALA A 50 -0.21 2.28 -3.78
N TRP A 51 0.37 3.15 -2.96
CA TRP A 51 0.64 4.53 -3.33
C TRP A 51 1.70 4.65 -4.42
N PHE A 52 2.83 3.96 -4.25
CA PHE A 52 3.89 3.93 -5.27
C PHE A 52 3.38 3.34 -6.58
N ALA A 53 2.63 2.23 -6.53
CA ALA A 53 2.02 1.61 -7.70
C ALA A 53 1.10 2.59 -8.45
N LEU A 54 0.32 3.37 -7.71
CA LEU A 54 -0.58 4.35 -8.29
C LEU A 54 0.17 5.47 -9.03
N GLU A 55 1.19 6.05 -8.39
CA GLU A 55 1.98 7.14 -8.96
C GLU A 55 2.88 6.64 -10.12
N TYR A 56 3.42 5.43 -10.00
CA TYR A 56 4.31 4.83 -11.00
C TYR A 56 3.54 4.19 -12.18
N GLY A 57 2.24 3.94 -12.03
CA GLY A 57 1.39 3.32 -13.06
C GLY A 57 1.47 1.80 -13.12
N GLU A 58 1.85 1.15 -12.03
CA GLU A 58 2.02 -0.31 -11.93
C GLU A 58 1.04 -0.95 -10.95
N THR A 59 1.09 -2.27 -10.81
CA THR A 59 0.31 -2.97 -9.77
C THR A 59 1.06 -3.05 -8.45
N PRO A 60 0.38 -3.05 -7.29
CA PRO A 60 1.04 -3.21 -5.98
C PRO A 60 1.85 -4.50 -5.87
N GLU A 61 1.44 -5.57 -6.57
CA GLU A 61 2.18 -6.84 -6.58
C GLU A 61 3.46 -6.73 -7.41
N TYR A 62 3.44 -6.02 -8.54
CA TYR A 62 4.65 -5.72 -9.31
C TYR A 62 5.65 -4.91 -8.48
N VAL A 63 5.18 -3.82 -7.84
CA VAL A 63 6.02 -3.00 -6.96
C VAL A 63 6.62 -3.83 -5.83
N LYS A 64 5.84 -4.71 -5.22
CA LYS A 64 6.31 -5.59 -4.14
C LYS A 64 7.35 -6.59 -4.63
N GLN A 65 7.16 -7.23 -5.77
CA GLN A 65 8.05 -8.30 -6.23
C GLN A 65 9.27 -7.73 -6.95
N GLU A 66 9.09 -6.91 -7.99
CA GLU A 66 10.20 -6.45 -8.83
C GLU A 66 10.96 -5.30 -8.16
N ILE A 67 10.27 -4.28 -7.68
CA ILE A 67 10.93 -3.09 -7.15
C ILE A 67 11.43 -3.33 -5.73
N PHE A 68 10.51 -3.61 -4.80
CA PHE A 68 10.82 -3.66 -3.38
C PHE A 68 11.77 -4.82 -3.02
N LYS A 69 11.58 -6.01 -3.59
CA LYS A 69 12.44 -7.17 -3.28
C LYS A 69 13.66 -7.28 -4.18
N LYS A 70 13.49 -7.26 -5.51
CA LYS A 70 14.61 -7.55 -6.43
C LYS A 70 15.55 -6.37 -6.62
N ILE A 71 15.00 -5.17 -6.81
CA ILE A 71 15.81 -3.98 -7.08
C ILE A 71 16.34 -3.37 -5.79
N VAL A 72 15.45 -3.09 -4.84
CA VAL A 72 15.79 -2.28 -3.66
C VAL A 72 16.45 -3.10 -2.55
N ASN A 73 15.93 -4.31 -2.29
CA ASN A 73 16.36 -5.12 -1.15
C ASN A 73 16.81 -6.55 -1.49
N PRO A 74 17.58 -6.79 -2.57
CA PRO A 74 18.01 -8.15 -2.92
C PRO A 74 18.79 -8.84 -1.80
N GLN A 75 19.58 -8.09 -1.04
CA GLN A 75 20.35 -8.57 0.12
C GLN A 75 19.48 -9.11 1.28
N ILE A 76 18.21 -8.71 1.36
CA ILE A 76 17.28 -9.15 2.42
C ILE A 76 16.40 -10.30 1.92
N PHE A 77 16.00 -10.25 0.64
CA PHE A 77 14.97 -11.14 0.11
C PHE A 77 15.49 -12.27 -0.78
N ARG A 78 16.67 -12.15 -1.39
CA ARG A 78 17.18 -13.17 -2.31
C ARG A 78 17.55 -14.43 -1.54
N THR A 79 16.99 -15.55 -1.96
CA THR A 79 17.29 -16.88 -1.44
C THR A 79 17.47 -17.85 -2.59
N GLU A 80 17.94 -19.05 -2.31
CA GLU A 80 18.10 -20.10 -3.32
C GLU A 80 17.45 -21.39 -2.83
N TYR A 81 16.96 -22.20 -3.76
CA TYR A 81 16.49 -23.54 -3.45
C TYR A 81 16.96 -24.54 -4.51
N ALA A 82 17.29 -25.75 -4.05
CA ALA A 82 17.62 -26.85 -4.95
C ALA A 82 16.32 -27.49 -5.46
N ASN A 83 16.21 -27.63 -6.79
CA ASN A 83 15.14 -28.38 -7.41
C ASN A 83 15.25 -29.85 -6.99
N ARG A 84 14.23 -30.37 -6.32
CA ARG A 84 14.21 -31.75 -5.79
C ARG A 84 14.38 -32.84 -6.85
N LYS A 85 14.10 -32.54 -8.13
CA LYS A 85 14.20 -33.50 -9.24
C LYS A 85 15.48 -33.35 -10.04
N THR A 86 15.90 -32.11 -10.34
CA THR A 86 17.06 -31.86 -11.22
C THR A 86 18.34 -31.53 -10.45
N GLY A 87 18.26 -31.21 -9.16
CA GLY A 87 19.39 -30.73 -8.36
C GLY A 87 19.82 -29.29 -8.68
N GLU A 88 19.19 -28.64 -9.67
CA GLU A 88 19.50 -27.27 -10.08
C GLU A 88 19.19 -26.29 -8.95
N ILE A 89 20.14 -25.41 -8.66
CA ILE A 89 19.93 -24.27 -7.78
C ILE A 89 19.12 -23.22 -8.55
N ARG A 90 17.96 -22.84 -8.02
CA ARG A 90 17.10 -21.80 -8.57
C ARG A 90 16.93 -20.67 -7.57
N GLU A 91 16.83 -19.47 -8.11
CA GLU A 91 16.56 -18.29 -7.30
C GLU A 91 15.13 -18.31 -6.76
N ALA A 92 14.99 -17.92 -5.50
CA ALA A 92 13.74 -17.72 -4.81
C ALA A 92 13.78 -16.39 -4.07
N TRP A 93 12.60 -15.93 -3.65
CA TRP A 93 12.45 -14.66 -2.96
C TRP A 93 11.67 -14.89 -1.67
N ARG A 94 12.29 -14.55 -0.53
CA ARG A 94 11.68 -14.65 0.80
C ARG A 94 10.39 -13.83 0.85
N SER A 95 9.43 -14.31 1.62
CA SER A 95 8.19 -13.57 1.88
C SER A 95 8.47 -12.40 2.83
N THR A 96 7.80 -11.26 2.61
CA THR A 96 7.82 -10.12 3.54
C THR A 96 7.28 -10.49 4.91
N ALA A 97 6.41 -11.51 5.00
CA ALA A 97 5.88 -12.02 6.26
C ALA A 97 6.94 -12.71 7.14
N ASN A 98 8.06 -13.14 6.54
CA ASN A 98 9.12 -13.83 7.27
C ASN A 98 10.18 -12.87 7.82
N LEU A 99 10.09 -11.57 7.55
CA LEU A 99 11.07 -10.59 8.02
C LEU A 99 10.95 -10.32 9.52
N ASP A 100 12.08 -10.05 10.15
CA ASP A 100 12.07 -9.43 11.47
C ASP A 100 11.79 -7.91 11.40
N THR A 101 11.53 -7.31 12.56
CA THR A 101 11.19 -5.88 12.66
C THR A 101 12.31 -4.95 12.17
N LYS A 102 13.59 -5.33 12.32
CA LYS A 102 14.75 -4.52 11.91
C LYS A 102 14.99 -4.62 10.40
N GLU A 103 14.89 -5.83 9.86
CA GLU A 103 14.93 -6.10 8.42
C GLU A 103 13.81 -5.31 7.72
N MET A 104 12.59 -5.32 8.29
CA MET A 104 11.45 -4.58 7.74
C MET A 104 11.70 -3.07 7.73
N THR A 105 12.16 -2.49 8.84
CA THR A 105 12.46 -1.05 8.90
C THR A 105 13.52 -0.66 7.87
N THR A 106 14.63 -1.40 7.82
CA THR A 106 15.71 -1.17 6.84
C THR A 106 15.18 -1.26 5.40
N ALA A 107 14.36 -2.28 5.11
CA ALA A 107 13.81 -2.49 3.78
C ALA A 107 12.87 -1.35 3.37
N ILE A 108 12.08 -0.82 4.31
CA ILE A 108 11.19 0.33 4.07
C ILE A 108 12.01 1.60 3.84
N ASP A 109 13.04 1.86 4.64
CA ASP A 109 13.87 3.06 4.47
C ASP A 109 14.57 3.06 3.10
N ASN A 110 15.14 1.92 2.69
CA ASN A 110 15.71 1.77 1.34
C ASN A 110 14.68 2.01 0.24
N PHE A 111 13.43 1.57 0.43
CA PHE A 111 12.35 1.75 -0.54
C PHE A 111 11.92 3.21 -0.67
N ARG A 112 11.85 3.94 0.45
CA ARG A 112 11.53 5.37 0.46
C ARG A 112 12.64 6.18 -0.21
N ASP A 113 13.89 5.82 0.04
CA ASP A 113 15.06 6.39 -0.60
C ASP A 113 15.05 6.15 -2.12
N TYR A 114 14.80 4.91 -2.55
CA TYR A 114 14.69 4.55 -3.95
C TYR A 114 13.55 5.31 -4.64
N ALA A 115 12.37 5.35 -4.03
CA ALA A 115 11.21 6.03 -4.60
C ALA A 115 11.47 7.52 -4.82
N SER A 116 12.12 8.17 -3.86
CA SER A 116 12.48 9.59 -3.96
C SER A 116 13.57 9.84 -5.01
N LYS A 117 14.63 9.03 -5.02
CA LYS A 117 15.81 9.24 -5.90
C LYS A 117 15.55 8.85 -7.35
N GLU A 118 14.94 7.70 -7.59
CA GLU A 118 14.81 7.12 -8.93
C GLU A 118 13.47 7.48 -9.60
N ALA A 119 12.38 7.47 -8.83
CA ALA A 119 11.04 7.74 -9.37
C ALA A 119 10.55 9.17 -9.10
N GLY A 120 11.23 9.93 -8.23
CA GLY A 120 10.77 11.26 -7.80
C GLY A 120 9.48 11.23 -6.96
N ILE A 121 9.10 10.07 -6.43
CA ILE A 121 7.86 9.85 -5.68
C ILE A 121 8.15 9.95 -4.18
N TYR A 122 7.47 10.87 -3.50
CA TYR A 122 7.58 11.00 -2.05
C TYR A 122 6.73 9.95 -1.33
N LEU A 123 7.40 9.12 -0.53
CA LEU A 123 6.77 8.16 0.37
C LEU A 123 6.81 8.68 1.82
N PRO A 124 5.63 8.90 2.47
CA PRO A 124 5.54 9.43 3.83
C PRO A 124 6.33 8.63 4.85
N THR A 125 6.71 9.25 5.97
CA THR A 125 7.18 8.56 7.17
C THR A 125 6.01 7.90 7.92
N PRO A 126 6.27 6.94 8.83
CA PRO A 126 5.22 6.38 9.69
C PRO A 126 4.55 7.43 10.59
N ASP A 127 5.26 8.49 10.93
CA ASP A 127 4.82 9.56 11.83
C ASP A 127 3.90 10.59 11.14
N ASP A 128 3.94 10.67 9.80
CA ASP A 128 3.10 11.57 9.02
C ASP A 128 1.69 10.99 8.81
N LEU A 129 0.96 10.85 9.92
CA LEU A 129 -0.37 10.26 9.92
C LEU A 129 -1.36 11.03 9.05
N ALA A 130 -1.20 12.34 8.93
CA ALA A 130 -2.08 13.16 8.09
C ALA A 130 -1.97 12.74 6.64
N TYR A 131 -0.75 12.66 6.12
CA TYR A 131 -0.52 12.26 4.74
C TYR A 131 -0.84 10.78 4.49
N LEU A 132 -0.54 9.91 5.46
CA LEU A 132 -0.92 8.48 5.40
C LEU A 132 -2.42 8.27 5.26
N ASN A 133 -3.23 9.01 6.02
CA ASN A 133 -4.69 8.93 5.91
C ASN A 133 -5.19 9.44 4.54
N GLU A 134 -4.53 10.46 4.00
CA GLU A 134 -4.87 11.00 2.69
C GLU A 134 -4.59 9.98 1.57
N ILE A 135 -3.38 9.39 1.53
CA ILE A 135 -3.06 8.38 0.53
C ILE A 135 -3.94 7.13 0.69
N GLU A 136 -4.29 6.73 1.92
CA GLU A 136 -5.22 5.61 2.17
C GLU A 136 -6.59 5.90 1.56
N LYS A 137 -7.09 7.13 1.70
CA LYS A 137 -8.33 7.56 1.06
C LYS A 137 -8.23 7.54 -0.46
N GLN A 138 -7.14 8.05 -1.03
CA GLN A 138 -6.93 8.08 -2.49
C GLN A 138 -6.87 6.66 -3.08
N VAL A 139 -6.05 5.78 -2.49
CA VAL A 139 -5.91 4.37 -2.89
C VAL A 139 -7.27 3.65 -2.83
N ASN A 140 -8.02 3.79 -1.74
CA ASN A 140 -9.34 3.15 -1.61
C ASN A 140 -10.38 3.68 -2.60
N ASN A 141 -10.34 4.97 -2.92
CA ASN A 141 -11.28 5.57 -3.87
C ASN A 141 -11.00 5.14 -5.32
N LEU A 142 -9.74 4.83 -5.66
CA LEU A 142 -9.34 4.40 -6.99
C LEU A 142 -9.48 2.88 -7.19
N GLN A 143 -9.18 2.06 -6.18
CA GLN A 143 -9.44 0.62 -6.26
C GLN A 143 -10.94 0.31 -6.46
N GLY A 144 -11.83 1.14 -5.94
CA GLY A 144 -13.27 1.03 -6.19
C GLY A 144 -13.75 1.46 -7.59
N LYS A 145 -12.85 1.91 -8.49
CA LYS A 145 -13.18 2.20 -9.90
C LYS A 145 -12.83 1.06 -10.87
N TYR A 146 -12.02 0.09 -10.44
CA TYR A 146 -11.56 -1.03 -11.26
C TYR A 146 -12.31 -2.35 -10.97
N TYR A 147 -13.37 -2.29 -10.15
CA TYR A 147 -14.30 -3.38 -9.87
C TYR A 147 -15.75 -2.92 -10.08
#